data_AF-A0A1G3FNZ3-F1
#
_entry.id   AF-A0A1G3FNZ3-F1
#
_cell.length_a   1.000
_cell.length_b   1.000
_cell.length_c   1.000
_cell.angle_alpha   90.00
_cell.angle_beta   90.00
_cell.angle_gamma   90.00
#
_symmetry.space_group_name_H-M   'P 1'
#
loop_
_entity.id
_entity.type
_entity.pdbx_description
1 polymer ?
#
loop_
_entity_poly.entity_id
_entity_poly.type
_entity_poly.pdbx_seq_one_letter_code
_entity_poly.pdbx_strand_id
1 'polypeptide(L)'
;MAWVFFMLFATSIAAVVAALTLVGITFDSALILAIAALSTTGPLATLAGEVPVRYAELGHDAKLILGVAMVLGRVETLAVLALLTPDQWRR
;
A
#
# COMPACT_ATOMS: atom_id res chain seq x y z
N MET A 1 -4.42 14.64 -15.14
CA MET A 1 -5.09 13.77 -14.15
C MET A 1 -4.31 12.49 -13.90
N ALA A 2 -4.12 11.61 -14.90
CA ALA A 2 -3.39 10.33 -14.72
C ALA A 2 -1.96 10.47 -14.16
N TRP A 3 -1.24 11.54 -14.51
CA TRP A 3 0.10 11.81 -14.00
C TRP A 3 0.14 12.05 -12.48
N VAL A 4 -0.82 12.82 -11.96
CA VAL A 4 -0.90 13.11 -10.52
C VAL A 4 -1.27 11.85 -9.74
N PHE A 5 -2.21 11.06 -10.26
CA PHE A 5 -2.54 9.74 -9.69
C PHE A 5 -1.32 8.83 -9.66
N PHE A 6 -0.58 8.74 -10.77
CA PHE A 6 0.63 7.93 -10.83
C PHE A 6 1.70 8.40 -9.82
N MET A 7 1.93 9.72 -9.70
CA MET A 7 2.89 10.25 -8.72
C MET A 7 2.46 9.98 -7.27
N LEU A 8 1.17 10.13 -6.94
CA LEU A 8 0.64 9.84 -5.61
C LEU A 8 0.74 8.35 -5.28
N PHE A 9 0.41 7.48 -6.24
CA PHE A 9 0.54 6.04 -6.08
C PHE A 9 2.00 5.62 -5.89
N ALA A 10 2.91 6.12 -6.73
CA ALA A 10 4.34 5.85 -6.62
C ALA A 10 4.93 6.33 -5.28
N THR A 11 4.51 7.51 -4.81
CA THR A 11 4.93 8.05 -3.51
C THR A 11 4.39 7.19 -2.36
N SER A 12 3.15 6.71 -2.47
CA SER A 12 2.54 5.81 -1.47
C SER A 12 3.28 4.48 -1.37
N ILE A 13 3.67 3.90 -2.51
CA ILE A 13 4.53 2.70 -2.53
C ILE A 13 5.84 2.98 -1.79
N ALA A 14 6.53 4.06 -2.16
CA ALA A 14 7.80 4.42 -1.53
C ALA A 14 7.68 4.60 -0.01
N ALA A 15 6.60 5.25 0.45
CA ALA A 15 6.34 5.46 1.88
C ALA A 15 6.09 4.15 2.64
N VAL A 16 5.29 3.24 2.08
CA VAL A 16 4.99 1.94 2.71
C VAL A 16 6.24 1.04 2.73
N VAL A 17 7.01 1.02 1.65
CA VAL A 17 8.28 0.27 1.60
C VAL A 17 9.26 0.80 2.65
N ALA A 18 9.42 2.12 2.76
CA ALA A 18 10.28 2.73 3.77
C ALA A 18 9.83 2.41 5.20
N ALA A 19 8.52 2.40 5.47
CA ALA A 19 7.98 2.04 6.78
C ALA A 19 8.26 0.57 7.14
N LEU A 20 8.10 -0.35 6.17
CA LEU A 20 8.36 -1.78 6.39
C LEU A 20 9.85 -2.09 6.56
N THR A 21 10.74 -1.40 5.83
CA THR A 21 12.19 -1.57 6.00
C THR A 21 12.69 -1.02 7.33
N LEU A 22 12.08 0.05 7.86
CA LEU A 22 12.37 0.56 9.21
C LEU A 22 12.01 -0.43 10.32
N VAL A 23 11.01 -1.28 10.09
CA VAL A 23 10.62 -2.38 11.00
C VAL A 23 11.54 -3.61 10.85
N GLY A 24 12.51 -3.56 9.95
CA GLY A 24 13.50 -4.63 9.75
C GLY A 24 13.10 -5.68 8.71
N ILE A 25 12.06 -5.42 7.90
CA ILE A 25 11.74 -6.27 6.74
C ILE A 25 12.73 -6.00 5.61
N THR A 26 13.18 -7.06 4.93
CA THR A 26 14.06 -6.95 3.76
C THR A 26 13.38 -6.15 2.64
N PHE A 27 14.17 -5.37 1.89
CA PHE A 27 13.65 -4.49 0.85
C PHE A 27 12.80 -5.22 -0.20
N ASP A 28 13.23 -6.42 -0.61
CA ASP A 28 12.51 -7.26 -1.57
C ASP A 28 11.11 -7.65 -1.06
N SER A 29 11.03 -8.19 0.15
CA SER A 29 9.76 -8.55 0.79
C SER A 29 8.89 -7.33 1.09
N ALA A 30 9.50 -6.20 1.51
CA ALA A 30 8.80 -4.94 1.76
C ALA A 30 8.15 -4.39 0.48
N LEU A 31 8.84 -4.48 -0.66
CA LEU A 31 8.30 -4.07 -1.96
C LEU A 31 7.08 -4.91 -2.37
N ILE A 32 7.20 -6.23 -2.29
CA ILE A 32 6.12 -7.16 -2.60
C ILE A 32 4.90 -6.89 -1.69
N LEU A 33 5.14 -6.74 -0.39
CA LEU A 33 4.10 -6.47 0.60
C LEU A 33 3.42 -5.11 0.38
N ALA A 34 4.18 -4.06 0.07
CA ALA A 34 3.64 -2.73 -0.21
C ALA A 34 2.72 -2.75 -1.44
N ILE A 35 3.15 -3.39 -2.53
CA ILE A 35 2.36 -3.50 -3.76
C ILE A 35 1.10 -4.33 -3.51
N ALA A 36 1.21 -5.45 -2.78
CA ALA A 36 0.09 -6.31 -2.40
C ALA A 36 -0.93 -5.56 -1.53
N ALA A 37 -0.47 -4.78 -0.54
CA ALA A 37 -1.32 -4.02 0.36
C ALA A 37 -2.00 -2.84 -0.35
N LEU A 38 -1.26 -2.04 -1.12
CA LEU A 38 -1.82 -0.90 -1.86
C LEU A 38 -2.81 -1.33 -2.95
N SER A 39 -2.59 -2.47 -3.59
CA SER A 39 -3.53 -3.04 -4.56
C SER A 39 -4.73 -3.74 -3.89
N THR A 40 -4.75 -3.83 -2.55
CA THR A 40 -5.74 -4.62 -1.77
C THR A 40 -5.76 -6.11 -2.18
N THR A 41 -4.69 -6.60 -2.80
CA THR A 41 -4.55 -7.99 -3.24
C THR A 41 -3.72 -8.74 -2.20
N GLY A 42 -4.24 -8.85 -0.98
CA GLY A 42 -3.59 -9.56 0.15
C GLY A 42 -2.97 -10.93 -0.19
N PRO A 43 -3.54 -11.76 -1.10
CA PRO A 43 -2.94 -13.03 -1.52
C PRO A 43 -1.60 -12.92 -2.27
N LEU A 44 -1.26 -11.75 -2.83
CA LEU A 44 0.01 -11.57 -3.56
C LEU A 44 1.23 -11.76 -2.65
N ALA A 45 1.16 -11.36 -1.38
CA ALA A 45 2.28 -11.55 -0.46
C ALA A 45 2.61 -13.03 -0.19
N THR A 46 1.62 -13.92 -0.33
CA THR A 46 1.79 -15.37 -0.20
C THR A 46 2.23 -16.04 -1.51
N LEU A 47 2.11 -15.36 -2.66
CA LEU A 47 2.34 -15.93 -3.99
C LEU A 47 3.55 -15.34 -4.74
N ALA A 48 4.04 -14.16 -4.35
CA ALA A 48 5.00 -13.40 -5.16
C ALA A 48 6.48 -13.53 -4.74
N GLY A 49 6.80 -14.14 -3.59
CA GLY A 49 8.19 -14.35 -3.15
C GLY A 49 8.67 -15.80 -3.35
N GLU A 50 9.96 -16.00 -3.70
CA GLU A 50 10.62 -17.32 -3.74
C GLU A 50 10.59 -18.03 -2.37
N VAL A 51 10.57 -17.26 -1.28
CA VAL A 51 10.22 -17.71 0.07
C VAL A 51 8.89 -17.03 0.43
N PRO A 52 7.79 -17.80 0.66
CA PRO A 52 6.51 -17.20 0.97
C PRO A 52 6.63 -16.40 2.27
N VAL A 53 6.38 -15.09 2.20
CA VAL A 53 6.39 -14.22 3.37
C VAL A 53 5.17 -14.56 4.20
N ARG A 54 5.36 -15.41 5.22
CA ARG A 54 4.27 -15.83 6.10
C ARG A 54 3.91 -14.65 6.99
N TYR A 55 2.71 -14.10 6.78
CA TYR A 55 2.10 -13.10 7.68
C TYR A 55 2.12 -13.51 9.16
N ALA A 56 2.23 -14.81 9.47
CA ALA A 56 2.37 -15.31 10.84
C ALA A 56 3.69 -14.92 11.52
N GLU A 57 4.76 -14.73 10.75
CA GLU A 57 6.10 -14.38 11.24
C GLU A 57 6.34 -12.86 11.22
N LEU A 58 5.42 -12.08 10.65
CA LEU A 58 5.47 -10.62 10.73
C LEU A 58 5.14 -10.14 12.15
N GLY A 59 6.01 -9.26 12.67
CA GLY A 59 5.79 -8.52 13.91
C GLY A 59 4.49 -7.71 13.89
N HIS A 60 3.96 -7.40 15.08
CA HIS A 60 2.72 -6.63 15.23
C HIS A 60 2.77 -5.29 14.48
N ASP A 61 3.92 -4.62 14.50
CA ASP A 61 4.12 -3.33 13.87
C ASP A 61 3.98 -3.39 12.35
N ALA A 62 4.54 -4.43 11.71
CA ALA A 62 4.44 -4.62 10.27
C ALA A 62 3.00 -4.92 9.82
N LYS A 63 2.23 -5.65 10.63
CA LYS A 63 0.80 -5.91 10.36
C LYS A 63 -0.02 -4.63 10.44
N LEU A 64 0.26 -3.75 11.40
CA LEU A 64 -0.40 -2.44 11.50
C LEU A 64 -0.10 -1.57 10.26
N ILE A 65 1.16 -1.51 9.82
CA ILE A 65 1.55 -0.77 8.62
C ILE A 65 0.82 -1.30 7.39
N LEU A 66 0.74 -2.63 7.22
CA LEU A 66 0.03 -3.24 6.09
C LEU A 66 -1.48 -2.98 6.14
N GLY A 67 -2.09 -3.03 7.33
CA GLY A 67 -3.51 -2.69 7.50
C GLY A 67 -3.79 -1.24 7.10
N VAL A 68 -2.95 -0.30 7.53
CA VAL A 68 -3.05 1.11 7.12
C VAL A 68 -2.84 1.26 5.61
N ALA A 69 -1.86 0.56 5.04
CA ALA A 69 -1.59 0.59 3.60
C ALA A 69 -2.76 0.04 2.77
N MET A 70 -3.47 -0.99 3.23
CA MET A 70 -4.67 -1.52 2.58
C MET A 70 -5.84 -0.53 2.64
N VAL A 71 -6.02 0.17 3.77
CA VAL A 71 -7.02 1.24 3.88
C VAL A 71 -6.67 2.38 2.94
N LEU A 72 -5.39 2.81 2.90
CA LEU A 72 -4.92 3.87 2.02
C LEU A 72 -5.10 3.51 0.53
N GLY A 73 -4.78 2.27 0.15
CA GLY A 73 -5.03 1.75 -1.20
C GLY A 73 -6.51 1.78 -1.59
N ARG A 74 -7.41 1.59 -0.62
CA ARG A 74 -8.85 1.79 -0.83
C ARG A 74 -9.23 3.27 -0.94
N VAL A 75 -8.56 4.17 -0.20
CA VAL A 75 -8.79 5.63 -0.23
C VAL A 75 -8.33 6.26 -1.54
N GLU A 76 -7.39 5.68 -2.28
CA GLU A 76 -6.99 6.14 -3.63
C GLU A 76 -8.20 6.27 -4.59
N THR A 77 -9.18 5.37 -4.52
CA THR A 77 -10.43 5.54 -5.29
C THR A 77 -11.26 6.73 -4.84
N LEU A 78 -11.31 7.02 -3.53
CA LEU A 78 -12.00 8.19 -2.99
C LEU A 78 -11.24 9.50 -3.30
N ALA A 79 -9.91 9.48 -3.30
CA ALA A 79 -9.07 10.62 -3.69
C ALA A 79 -9.22 10.94 -5.18
N VAL A 80 -9.28 9.91 -6.04
CA VAL A 80 -9.62 10.05 -7.45
C VAL A 80 -11.05 10.58 -7.63
N LEU A 81 -12.04 10.07 -6.89
CA LEU A 81 -13.42 10.58 -6.91
C LEU A 81 -13.52 12.04 -6.43
N ALA A 82 -12.79 12.42 -5.39
CA ALA A 82 -12.74 13.80 -4.88
C ALA A 82 -12.10 14.77 -5.89
N LEU A 83 -11.09 14.31 -6.65
CA LEU A 83 -10.49 15.08 -7.74
C LEU A 83 -11.38 15.15 -8.99
N LEU A 84 -12.21 14.12 -9.25
CA LEU A 84 -13.12 14.08 -10.40
C LEU A 84 -14.41 14.87 -10.16
N THR A 85 -14.78 15.13 -8.90
CA THR A 85 -15.99 15.89 -8.54
C THR A 85 -15.68 16.98 -7.51
N PRO A 86 -15.00 18.08 -7.91
CA PRO A 86 -14.84 19.24 -7.05
C PRO A 86 -16.17 19.93 -6.69
N ASP A 87 -17.29 19.57 -7.35
CA ASP A 87 -18.60 20.19 -7.14
C ASP A 87 -19.39 19.65 -5.92
N GLN A 88 -19.00 18.50 -5.35
CA GLN A 88 -19.67 17.93 -4.16
C GLN A 88 -19.25 18.58 -2.83
N TRP A 89 -18.17 19.38 -2.79
CA TRP A 89 -17.76 20.07 -1.56
C TRP A 89 -18.81 21.12 -1.12
N ARG A 90 -19.66 21.60 -2.04
CA ARG A 90 -20.50 22.78 -1.81
C ARG A 90 -21.96 22.48 -1.40
N ARG A 91 -22.32 21.24 -1.08
CA ARG A 91 -23.61 20.91 -0.43
C ARG A 91 -23.49 19.87 0.65
#